data_AF-A0A352NVX9-F1
#
_entry.id   AF-A0A352NVX9-F1
#
_cell.length_a   1.000
_cell.length_b   1.000
_cell.length_c   1.000
_cell.angle_alpha   90.00
_cell.angle_beta   90.00
_cell.angle_gamma   90.00
#
_symmetry.space_group_name_H-M   'P 1'
#
loop_
_entity.id
_entity.type
_entity.pdbx_description
1 polymer ?
#
loop_
_entity_poly.entity_id
_entity_poly.type
_entity_poly.pdbx_seq_one_letter_code
_entity_poly.pdbx_strand_id
1 'polypeptide(L)'
;MFKQEYKNDFNSITPDINLVDKTIQRFNTPPKKHSRIGFIAATMTICLLIVGGFMVSNLTKPTFSLVAFADDSDSQHVDIAENAQIILPFGKISRGNRHFYLDETGKKVYTYDVGFDSGGISVKGKNISSVKYTSVAGELQYFVSSQQGKEITTTFHEELGNKSFDVYWNPWHAIDIISEYGSTDFVNLPEDNITITVFFTNGRSITKHLQLSFNKEGNLIAKVTTEQ
;
A
#
# COMPACT_ATOMS: atom_id res chain seq x y z
N MET A 1 37.48 -8.81 -9.25
CA MET A 1 37.23 -8.57 -10.69
C MET A 1 35.74 -8.45 -10.99
N PHE A 2 34.88 -9.34 -10.48
CA PHE A 2 33.42 -9.35 -10.73
C PHE A 2 32.62 -8.08 -10.39
N LYS A 3 33.05 -7.25 -9.43
CA LYS A 3 32.30 -6.05 -9.01
C LYS A 3 32.37 -4.89 -10.03
N GLN A 4 33.37 -4.91 -10.91
CA GLN A 4 33.58 -3.86 -11.92
C GLN A 4 32.68 -4.09 -13.16
N GLU A 5 32.41 -5.35 -13.51
CA GLU A 5 31.59 -5.73 -14.68
C GLU A 5 30.13 -5.32 -14.49
N TYR A 6 29.51 -5.58 -13.32
CA TYR A 6 28.13 -5.17 -13.05
C TYR A 6 27.85 -3.68 -13.23
N LYS A 7 28.82 -2.82 -12.88
CA LYS A 7 28.66 -1.36 -13.04
C LYS A 7 28.70 -0.95 -14.51
N ASN A 8 29.52 -1.63 -15.31
CA ASN A 8 29.58 -1.38 -16.74
C ASN A 8 28.33 -1.91 -17.45
N ASP A 9 27.85 -3.10 -17.06
CA ASP A 9 26.64 -3.70 -17.60
C ASP A 9 25.41 -2.84 -17.27
N PHE A 10 25.27 -2.38 -16.02
CA PHE A 10 24.17 -1.51 -15.62
C PHE A 10 24.18 -0.16 -16.34
N ASN A 11 25.35 0.47 -16.49
CA ASN A 11 25.48 1.75 -17.19
C ASN A 11 25.35 1.62 -18.71
N SER A 12 25.49 0.41 -19.26
CA SER A 12 25.28 0.13 -20.69
C SER A 12 23.81 -0.04 -21.07
N ILE A 13 22.93 -0.27 -20.07
CA ILE A 13 21.49 -0.36 -20.29
C ILE A 13 20.97 1.05 -20.52
N THR A 14 20.78 1.39 -21.80
CA THR A 14 20.02 2.59 -22.18
C THR A 14 18.54 2.26 -21.95
N PRO A 15 17.80 3.01 -21.13
CA PRO A 15 16.39 2.72 -20.91
C PRO A 15 15.66 2.76 -22.25
N ASP A 16 14.84 1.72 -22.51
CA ASP A 16 14.04 1.67 -23.72
C ASP A 16 13.05 2.83 -23.71
N ILE A 17 13.38 3.85 -24.50
CA ILE A 17 12.60 5.07 -24.67
C ILE A 17 11.17 4.76 -25.10
N ASN A 18 10.92 3.63 -25.80
CA ASN A 18 9.57 3.21 -26.13
C ASN A 18 8.81 2.69 -24.90
N LEU A 19 9.49 2.11 -23.91
CA LEU A 19 8.88 1.71 -22.64
C LEU A 19 8.51 2.94 -21.82
N VAL A 20 9.40 3.94 -21.79
CA VAL A 20 9.15 5.24 -21.13
C VAL A 20 8.00 5.99 -21.81
N ASP A 21 7.99 6.07 -23.13
CA ASP A 21 6.93 6.74 -23.89
C ASP A 21 5.59 6.00 -23.80
N LYS A 22 5.58 4.66 -23.81
CA LYS A 22 4.36 3.87 -23.57
C LYS A 22 3.81 4.08 -22.15
N THR A 23 4.69 4.28 -21.18
CA THR A 23 4.33 4.59 -19.80
C THR A 23 3.69 5.98 -19.73
N ILE A 24 4.31 6.99 -20.35
CA ILE A 24 3.79 8.36 -20.44
C ILE A 24 2.45 8.41 -21.22
N GLN A 25 2.31 7.65 -22.30
CA GLN A 25 1.05 7.57 -23.06
C GLN A 25 -0.08 6.92 -22.25
N ARG A 26 0.20 5.89 -21.44
CA ARG A 26 -0.81 5.30 -20.52
C ARG A 26 -1.32 6.32 -19.51
N PHE A 27 -0.47 7.22 -19.01
CA PHE A 27 -0.88 8.28 -18.09
C PHE A 27 -1.74 9.37 -18.75
N ASN A 28 -1.54 9.64 -20.04
CA ASN A 28 -2.25 10.70 -20.76
C ASN A 28 -3.53 10.23 -21.47
N THR A 29 -3.88 8.94 -21.43
CA THR A 29 -5.10 8.45 -22.07
C THR A 29 -6.27 8.48 -21.08
N PRO A 30 -7.38 9.18 -21.37
CA PRO A 30 -8.55 9.15 -20.49
C PRO A 30 -9.14 7.73 -20.43
N PRO A 31 -9.62 7.27 -19.26
CA PRO A 31 -10.09 5.90 -19.07
C PRO A 31 -11.24 5.57 -20.02
N LYS A 32 -11.13 4.43 -20.72
CA LYS A 32 -12.23 3.87 -21.53
C LYS A 32 -13.39 3.51 -20.60
N LYS A 33 -14.55 4.16 -20.81
CA LYS A 33 -15.82 3.84 -20.15
C LYS A 33 -16.19 2.38 -20.42
N HIS A 34 -16.06 1.52 -19.43
CA HIS A 34 -16.68 0.20 -19.44
C HIS A 34 -18.06 0.23 -18.79
N SER A 35 -18.97 -0.49 -19.44
CA SER A 35 -20.41 -0.61 -19.17
C SER A 35 -20.73 -1.03 -17.73
N ARG A 36 -21.72 -0.35 -17.14
CA ARG A 36 -22.32 -0.63 -15.84
C ARG A 36 -22.79 -2.10 -15.76
N ILE A 37 -22.34 -2.82 -14.75
CA ILE A 37 -23.05 -3.97 -14.17
C ILE A 37 -23.38 -3.56 -12.74
N GLY A 38 -24.67 -3.51 -12.45
CA GLY A 38 -25.21 -2.96 -11.20
C GLY A 38 -24.95 -3.89 -10.02
N PHE A 39 -24.49 -3.29 -8.92
CA PHE A 39 -24.62 -3.87 -7.59
C PHE A 39 -25.62 -3.04 -6.79
N ILE A 40 -26.52 -3.77 -6.15
CA ILE A 40 -27.70 -3.29 -5.44
C ILE A 40 -27.25 -2.43 -4.25
N ALA A 41 -27.74 -1.19 -4.21
CA ALA A 41 -27.47 -0.21 -3.18
C ALA A 41 -28.15 -0.58 -1.86
N ALA A 42 -27.38 -0.71 -0.80
CA ALA A 42 -27.87 -0.52 0.57
C ALA A 42 -27.63 0.95 0.94
N THR A 43 -28.61 1.80 0.69
CA THR A 43 -28.62 3.20 1.11
C THR A 43 -28.81 3.30 2.63
N MET A 44 -27.73 3.53 3.39
CA MET A 44 -27.84 4.13 4.72
C MET A 44 -27.73 5.65 4.59
N THR A 45 -28.89 6.31 4.53
CA THR A 45 -29.02 7.76 4.71
C THR A 45 -28.85 8.10 6.19
N ILE A 46 -27.73 8.74 6.56
CA ILE A 46 -27.64 9.49 7.81
C ILE A 46 -27.79 10.98 7.46
N CYS A 47 -29.00 11.50 7.65
CA CYS A 47 -29.25 12.93 7.67
C CYS A 47 -28.82 13.48 9.03
N LEU A 48 -27.70 14.21 9.08
CA LEU A 48 -27.41 15.12 10.19
C LEU A 48 -27.74 16.55 9.75
N LEU A 49 -28.95 16.97 10.09
CA LEU A 49 -29.30 18.37 10.23
C LEU A 49 -28.54 18.90 11.47
N ILE A 50 -27.45 19.64 11.27
CA ILE A 50 -26.90 20.51 12.31
C ILE A 50 -27.01 21.95 11.83
N VAL A 51 -27.92 22.63 12.53
CA VAL A 51 -28.20 24.05 12.56
C VAL A 51 -26.90 24.86 12.64
N GLY A 52 -26.86 25.96 11.89
CA GLY A 52 -25.73 26.88 11.84
C GLY A 52 -25.39 27.48 13.20
N GLY A 53 -24.09 27.58 13.45
CA GLY A 53 -23.52 28.39 14.52
C GLY A 53 -22.66 27.60 15.50
N PHE A 54 -21.47 27.16 15.08
CA PHE A 54 -20.24 27.18 15.91
C PHE A 54 -19.02 26.67 15.12
N MET A 55 -17.83 27.19 15.46
CA MET A 55 -16.48 26.71 15.11
C MET A 55 -15.78 27.24 13.84
N VAL A 56 -15.35 28.51 13.89
CA VAL A 56 -14.24 29.00 13.02
C VAL A 56 -12.85 28.69 13.64
N SER A 57 -12.77 28.13 14.86
CA SER A 57 -11.50 27.84 15.54
C SER A 57 -10.92 26.44 15.31
N ASN A 58 -11.66 25.51 14.70
CA ASN A 58 -11.16 24.15 14.38
C ASN A 58 -10.72 23.96 12.92
N LEU A 59 -10.84 24.98 12.06
CA LEU A 59 -10.47 24.93 10.64
C LEU A 59 -8.94 24.94 10.39
N THR A 60 -8.13 25.11 11.42
CA THR A 60 -6.65 25.25 11.32
C THR A 60 -5.87 24.12 11.98
N LYS A 61 -6.53 23.13 12.60
CA LYS A 61 -5.81 21.94 13.07
C LYS A 61 -5.42 21.10 11.86
N PRO A 62 -4.13 20.76 11.69
CA PRO A 62 -3.72 19.84 10.66
C PRO A 62 -4.45 18.50 10.85
N THR A 63 -5.09 18.00 9.79
CA THR A 63 -5.80 16.72 9.81
C THR A 63 -5.49 15.98 8.53
N PHE A 64 -5.41 14.66 8.62
CA PHE A 64 -5.25 13.78 7.47
C PHE A 64 -6.05 12.49 7.65
N SER A 65 -6.46 11.93 6.53
CA SER A 65 -7.10 10.61 6.42
C SER A 65 -6.10 9.60 5.88
N LEU A 66 -6.14 8.39 6.42
CA LEU A 66 -5.49 7.22 5.84
C LEU A 66 -6.43 6.59 4.84
N VAL A 67 -5.91 6.24 3.67
CA VAL A 67 -6.69 5.62 2.60
C VAL A 67 -5.96 4.43 2.01
N ALA A 68 -6.73 3.49 1.49
CA ALA A 68 -6.24 2.30 0.80
C ALA A 68 -6.88 2.18 -0.59
N PHE A 69 -6.14 1.73 -1.59
CA PHE A 69 -6.63 1.56 -2.97
C PHE A 69 -6.06 0.30 -3.63
N ALA A 70 -6.88 -0.36 -4.45
CA ALA A 70 -6.50 -1.59 -5.15
C ALA A 70 -5.95 -1.35 -6.57
N ASP A 71 -6.15 -0.16 -7.13
CA ASP A 71 -5.66 0.24 -8.44
C ASP A 71 -5.13 1.69 -8.41
N ASP A 72 -4.37 2.10 -9.41
CA ASP A 72 -3.82 3.47 -9.49
C ASP A 72 -4.90 4.55 -9.75
N SER A 73 -6.19 4.21 -9.67
CA SER A 73 -7.28 5.14 -9.91
C SER A 73 -7.66 5.88 -8.62
N ASP A 74 -7.61 7.21 -8.66
CA ASP A 74 -7.99 8.07 -7.52
C ASP A 74 -9.46 7.90 -7.07
N SER A 75 -10.27 7.29 -7.94
CA SER A 75 -11.72 7.20 -7.77
C SER A 75 -12.18 6.09 -6.83
N GLN A 76 -11.36 5.06 -6.60
CA GLN A 76 -11.73 3.89 -5.79
C GLN A 76 -10.73 3.69 -4.66
N HIS A 77 -10.96 4.41 -3.56
CA HIS A 77 -10.24 4.23 -2.32
C HIS A 77 -11.22 3.95 -1.18
N VAL A 78 -10.71 3.32 -0.13
CA VAL A 78 -11.41 3.09 1.13
C VAL A 78 -10.73 3.92 2.21
N ASP A 79 -11.51 4.69 2.96
CA ASP A 79 -11.02 5.40 4.13
C ASP A 79 -10.78 4.42 5.28
N ILE A 80 -9.59 4.50 5.89
CA ILE A 80 -9.23 3.73 7.07
C ILE A 80 -9.50 4.61 8.30
N ALA A 81 -10.72 4.52 8.82
CA ALA A 81 -11.13 5.30 9.98
C ALA A 81 -10.34 4.90 11.24
N GLU A 82 -10.12 5.87 12.13
CA GLU A 82 -9.50 5.61 13.43
C GLU A 82 -10.35 4.64 14.26
N ASN A 83 -9.68 3.72 14.96
CA ASN A 83 -10.33 2.70 15.80
C ASN A 83 -11.29 1.77 15.05
N ALA A 84 -11.31 1.81 13.71
CA ALA A 84 -12.03 0.87 12.87
C ALA A 84 -11.09 -0.22 12.39
N GLN A 85 -11.64 -1.42 12.26
CA GLN A 85 -11.02 -2.53 11.56
C GLN A 85 -11.75 -2.73 10.24
N ILE A 86 -11.02 -2.71 9.13
CA ILE A 86 -11.59 -2.89 7.79
C ILE A 86 -10.85 -4.00 7.05
N ILE A 87 -11.56 -4.68 6.14
CA ILE A 87 -10.93 -5.55 5.14
C ILE A 87 -10.57 -4.67 3.96
N LEU A 88 -9.31 -4.71 3.53
CA LEU A 88 -8.82 -3.91 2.42
C LEU A 88 -9.34 -4.46 1.08
N PRO A 89 -9.52 -3.60 0.07
CA PRO A 89 -9.96 -4.03 -1.26
C PRO A 89 -8.86 -4.76 -2.07
N PHE A 90 -7.69 -4.95 -1.45
CA PHE A 90 -6.53 -5.68 -1.96
C PHE A 90 -5.92 -6.51 -0.82
N GLY A 91 -4.79 -7.16 -1.09
CA GLY A 91 -3.98 -7.83 -0.10
C GLY A 91 -4.47 -9.23 0.21
N LYS A 92 -5.17 -9.87 -0.74
CA LYS A 92 -5.52 -11.27 -0.59
C LYS A 92 -4.27 -12.12 -0.78
N ILE A 93 -3.83 -12.77 0.30
CA ILE A 93 -2.81 -13.80 0.24
C ILE A 93 -3.46 -15.14 -0.08
N SER A 94 -2.83 -15.91 -0.96
CA SER A 94 -3.34 -17.20 -1.41
C SER A 94 -2.21 -18.18 -1.66
N ARG A 95 -2.53 -19.47 -1.53
CA ARG A 95 -1.63 -20.58 -1.80
C ARG A 95 -2.15 -21.37 -3.01
N GLY A 96 -1.29 -21.54 -4.00
CA GLY A 96 -1.56 -22.24 -5.25
C GLY A 96 -1.04 -23.68 -5.27
N ASN A 97 -0.50 -24.09 -6.41
CA ASN A 97 -0.09 -25.47 -6.62
C ASN A 97 1.22 -25.79 -5.90
N ARG A 98 1.34 -27.04 -5.45
CA ARG A 98 2.60 -27.57 -4.92
C ARG A 98 3.54 -27.91 -6.05
N HIS A 99 4.78 -27.45 -5.95
CA HIS A 99 5.87 -27.85 -6.83
C HIS A 99 7.11 -28.23 -6.03
N PHE A 100 8.17 -28.66 -6.70
CA PHE A 100 9.44 -29.00 -6.06
C PHE A 100 10.62 -28.56 -6.91
N TYR A 101 11.75 -28.34 -6.25
CA TYR A 101 13.06 -28.21 -6.87
C TYR A 101 14.04 -29.21 -6.22
N LEU A 102 15.18 -29.44 -6.86
CA LEU A 102 16.27 -30.20 -6.28
C LEU A 102 17.24 -29.22 -5.62
N ASP A 103 17.58 -29.44 -4.35
CA ASP A 103 18.63 -28.69 -3.69
C ASP A 103 20.02 -29.09 -4.20
N GLU A 104 21.06 -28.45 -3.67
CA GLU A 104 22.46 -28.69 -4.04
C GLU A 104 22.92 -30.15 -3.81
N THR A 105 22.20 -30.91 -2.97
CA THR A 105 22.48 -32.33 -2.70
C THR A 105 21.67 -33.28 -3.59
N GLY A 106 20.80 -32.75 -4.45
CA GLY A 106 19.89 -33.52 -5.28
C GLY A 106 18.61 -33.97 -4.54
N LYS A 107 18.35 -33.46 -3.33
CA LYS A 107 17.14 -33.78 -2.56
C LYS A 107 15.99 -32.90 -3.00
N LYS A 108 14.79 -33.49 -3.09
CA LYS A 108 13.55 -32.75 -3.40
C LYS A 108 13.16 -31.84 -2.24
N VAL A 109 12.99 -30.57 -2.52
CA VAL A 109 12.39 -29.56 -1.62
C VAL A 109 11.06 -29.15 -2.21
N TYR A 110 9.99 -29.25 -1.41
CA TYR A 110 8.63 -28.91 -1.84
C TYR A 110 8.28 -27.50 -1.39
N THR A 111 7.55 -26.77 -2.24
CA THR A 111 7.05 -25.42 -1.98
C THR A 111 5.72 -25.22 -2.70
N TYR A 112 5.04 -24.11 -2.43
CA TYR A 112 3.78 -23.73 -3.07
C TYR A 112 3.92 -22.41 -3.82
N ASP A 113 3.17 -22.27 -4.91
CA ASP A 113 2.92 -20.96 -5.52
C ASP A 113 2.20 -20.07 -4.51
N VAL A 114 2.60 -18.80 -4.41
CA VAL A 114 1.96 -17.82 -3.53
C VAL A 114 1.48 -16.64 -4.36
N GLY A 115 0.21 -16.29 -4.18
CA GLY A 115 -0.38 -15.09 -4.78
C GLY A 115 -0.60 -14.03 -3.70
N PHE A 116 -0.27 -12.78 -4.00
CA PHE A 116 -0.60 -11.62 -3.17
C PHE A 116 -1.05 -10.47 -4.06
N ASP A 117 -2.28 -9.99 -3.84
CA ASP A 117 -2.84 -8.86 -4.57
C ASP A 117 -2.32 -7.55 -3.97
N SER A 118 -1.27 -6.96 -4.54
CA SER A 118 -0.72 -5.70 -4.05
C SER A 118 -1.69 -4.52 -4.19
N GLY A 119 -1.58 -3.54 -3.30
CA GLY A 119 -2.30 -2.28 -3.36
C GLY A 119 -1.67 -1.22 -2.46
N GLY A 120 -2.13 0.02 -2.60
CA GLY A 120 -1.49 1.19 -2.02
C GLY A 120 -2.12 1.64 -0.72
N ILE A 121 -1.27 2.18 0.15
CA ILE A 121 -1.61 2.92 1.36
C ILE A 121 -1.15 4.36 1.13
N SER A 122 -2.01 5.33 1.47
CA SER A 122 -1.71 6.73 1.28
C SER A 122 -2.32 7.61 2.36
N VAL A 123 -1.88 8.86 2.36
CA VAL A 123 -2.34 9.93 3.22
C VAL A 123 -3.01 11.00 2.37
N LYS A 124 -4.26 11.34 2.70
CA LYS A 124 -4.97 12.48 2.09
C LYS A 124 -5.18 13.58 3.11
N GLY A 125 -4.84 14.81 2.74
CA GLY A 125 -5.00 15.96 3.60
C GLY A 125 -4.55 17.25 2.91
N LYS A 126 -4.62 18.36 3.64
CA LYS A 126 -4.14 19.66 3.15
C LYS A 126 -2.86 20.04 3.88
N ASN A 127 -2.03 20.84 3.23
CA ASN A 127 -0.83 21.43 3.82
C ASN A 127 0.18 20.38 4.34
N ILE A 128 0.25 19.23 3.68
CA ILE A 128 1.23 18.17 4.00
C ILE A 128 2.50 18.45 3.20
N SER A 129 3.65 18.48 3.88
CA SER A 129 4.96 18.63 3.22
C SER A 129 5.57 17.28 2.89
N SER A 130 5.50 16.32 3.81
CA SER A 130 6.07 15.00 3.65
C SER A 130 5.39 13.98 4.56
N VAL A 131 5.51 12.70 4.20
CA VAL A 131 5.04 11.58 5.02
C VAL A 131 6.15 10.56 5.15
N LYS A 132 6.47 10.19 6.40
CA LYS A 132 7.38 9.08 6.70
C LYS A 132 6.59 7.85 7.10
N TYR A 133 6.92 6.74 6.46
CA TYR A 133 6.38 5.41 6.74
C TYR A 133 7.52 4.55 7.29
N THR A 134 7.25 3.81 8.37
CA THR A 134 8.17 2.83 8.92
C THR A 134 7.44 1.52 9.16
N SER A 135 7.85 0.45 8.49
CA SER A 135 7.31 -0.90 8.62
C SER A 135 8.22 -1.75 9.52
N VAL A 136 7.63 -2.59 10.37
CA VAL A 136 8.36 -3.52 11.24
C VAL A 136 8.68 -4.81 10.47
N ALA A 137 7.64 -5.46 9.93
CA ALA A 137 7.73 -6.80 9.37
C ALA A 137 7.74 -6.82 7.83
N GLY A 138 6.97 -5.96 7.17
CA GLY A 138 6.89 -5.89 5.71
C GLY A 138 7.98 -5.04 5.05
N GLU A 139 7.88 -4.88 3.75
CA GLU A 139 8.69 -3.95 2.97
C GLU A 139 7.78 -2.92 2.31
N LEU A 140 8.20 -1.66 2.34
CA LEU A 140 7.50 -0.56 1.71
C LEU A 140 8.17 -0.22 0.39
N GLN A 141 7.37 0.08 -0.62
CA GLN A 141 7.82 0.59 -1.91
C GLN A 141 7.14 1.93 -2.18
N TYR A 142 7.92 2.95 -2.50
CA TYR A 142 7.35 4.23 -2.93
C TYR A 142 6.78 4.08 -4.35
N PHE A 143 5.53 4.49 -4.57
CA PHE A 143 4.88 4.31 -5.89
C PHE A 143 5.65 5.01 -7.03
N VAL A 144 6.16 6.21 -6.75
CA VAL A 144 6.70 7.13 -7.75
C VAL A 144 8.17 6.83 -8.08
N SER A 145 8.89 6.13 -7.20
CA SER A 145 10.31 5.85 -7.35
C SER A 145 10.64 4.39 -7.10
N SER A 146 11.84 3.95 -7.48
CA SER A 146 12.32 2.60 -7.16
C SER A 146 12.78 2.46 -5.70
N GLN A 147 12.45 3.41 -4.80
CA GLN A 147 12.85 3.32 -3.40
C GLN A 147 12.03 2.24 -2.69
N GLN A 148 12.73 1.32 -2.03
CA GLN A 148 12.17 0.21 -1.30
C GLN A 148 12.89 0.05 0.05
N GLY A 149 12.19 -0.42 1.07
CA GLY A 149 12.79 -0.76 2.35
C GLY A 149 11.82 -0.65 3.54
N LYS A 150 12.39 -0.67 4.74
CA LYS A 150 11.64 -0.57 6.01
C LYS A 150 11.20 0.84 6.34
N GLU A 151 11.89 1.84 5.81
CA GLU A 151 11.57 3.26 6.00
C GLU A 151 11.53 3.97 4.66
N ILE A 152 10.42 4.67 4.39
CA ILE A 152 10.22 5.49 3.20
C ILE A 152 9.78 6.88 3.65
N THR A 153 10.42 7.92 3.13
CA THR A 153 9.93 9.29 3.26
C THR A 153 9.50 9.79 1.89
N THR A 154 8.25 10.20 1.79
CA THR A 154 7.64 10.77 0.60
C THR A 154 7.49 12.27 0.77
N THR A 155 7.65 13.03 -0.31
CA THR A 155 7.53 14.50 -0.32
C THR A 155 6.44 14.92 -1.26
N PHE A 156 5.75 16.03 -0.97
CA PHE A 156 4.71 16.54 -1.85
C PHE A 156 5.27 17.01 -3.20
N HIS A 157 4.62 16.57 -4.27
CA HIS A 157 4.90 16.93 -5.66
C HIS A 157 3.60 17.43 -6.30
N GLU A 158 3.57 18.69 -6.73
CA GLU A 158 2.34 19.34 -7.21
C GLU A 158 1.70 18.56 -8.38
N GLU A 159 2.54 18.02 -9.27
CA GLU A 159 2.14 17.24 -10.43
C GLU A 159 1.46 15.90 -10.08
N LEU A 160 1.67 15.39 -8.87
CA LEU A 160 1.08 14.14 -8.37
C LEU A 160 -0.05 14.37 -7.35
N GLY A 161 -0.13 15.59 -6.79
CA GLY A 161 -1.09 15.91 -5.74
C GLY A 161 -0.97 14.94 -4.56
N ASN A 162 -2.07 14.30 -4.18
CA ASN A 162 -2.05 13.36 -3.04
C ASN A 162 -1.28 12.06 -3.35
N LYS A 163 -1.12 11.70 -4.63
CA LYS A 163 -0.37 10.49 -5.02
C LYS A 163 1.11 10.57 -4.68
N SER A 164 1.61 11.77 -4.39
CA SER A 164 2.94 11.97 -3.83
C SER A 164 3.21 11.16 -2.57
N PHE A 165 2.19 10.69 -1.86
CA PHE A 165 2.34 10.00 -0.59
C PHE A 165 2.07 8.50 -0.67
N ASP A 166 1.84 7.95 -1.87
CA ASP A 166 1.44 6.56 -2.07
C ASP A 166 2.59 5.59 -1.83
N VAL A 167 2.37 4.60 -0.98
CA VAL A 167 3.30 3.49 -0.76
C VAL A 167 2.61 2.14 -0.92
N TYR A 168 3.30 1.18 -1.52
CA TYR A 168 2.90 -0.22 -1.50
C TYR A 168 3.54 -0.94 -0.32
N TRP A 169 2.83 -1.96 0.19
CA TRP A 169 3.31 -2.82 1.25
C TRP A 169 3.39 -4.26 0.76
N ASN A 170 4.57 -4.87 0.93
CA ASN A 170 4.85 -6.25 0.55
C ASN A 170 5.12 -7.10 1.82
N PRO A 171 4.31 -8.12 2.09
CA PRO A 171 4.45 -8.97 3.28
C PRO A 171 5.40 -10.14 3.04
N TRP A 172 6.65 -9.87 2.66
CA TRP A 172 7.62 -10.91 2.25
C TRP A 172 7.71 -12.08 3.24
N HIS A 173 7.75 -11.81 4.54
CA HIS A 173 7.82 -12.86 5.55
C HIS A 173 6.55 -13.74 5.59
N ALA A 174 5.37 -13.17 5.38
CA ALA A 174 4.13 -13.95 5.29
C ALA A 174 4.10 -14.79 4.00
N ILE A 175 4.62 -14.23 2.90
CA ILE A 175 4.78 -14.94 1.62
C ILE A 175 5.71 -16.14 1.79
N ASP A 176 6.85 -15.96 2.45
CA ASP A 176 7.82 -17.03 2.72
C ASP A 176 7.15 -18.17 3.50
N ILE A 177 6.48 -17.86 4.61
CA ILE A 177 5.77 -18.85 5.45
C ILE A 177 4.67 -19.58 4.65
N ILE A 178 3.93 -18.88 3.79
CA ILE A 178 2.91 -19.51 2.94
C ILE A 178 3.52 -20.34 1.81
N SER A 179 4.74 -20.06 1.36
CA SER A 179 5.41 -20.90 0.37
C SER A 179 5.88 -22.24 0.96
N GLU A 180 6.16 -22.28 2.26
CA GLU A 180 6.73 -23.45 2.93
C GLU A 180 5.81 -24.69 2.93
N TYR A 181 6.46 -25.86 2.96
CA TYR A 181 5.77 -27.13 3.06
C TYR A 181 5.16 -27.35 4.45
N GLY A 182 3.84 -27.30 4.54
CA GLY A 182 3.08 -27.55 5.77
C GLY A 182 1.67 -26.95 5.65
N SER A 183 0.82 -27.13 6.66
CA SER A 183 -0.41 -26.33 6.76
C SER A 183 -0.14 -25.09 7.59
N THR A 184 -0.49 -23.91 7.07
CA THR A 184 -0.46 -22.66 7.82
C THR A 184 -1.80 -21.98 7.65
N ASP A 185 -2.47 -21.68 8.76
CA ASP A 185 -3.67 -20.85 8.73
C ASP A 185 -3.27 -19.39 8.51
N PHE A 186 -3.97 -18.69 7.62
CA PHE A 186 -3.65 -17.31 7.28
C PHE A 186 -3.71 -16.36 8.49
N VAL A 187 -4.55 -16.64 9.49
CA VAL A 187 -4.64 -15.85 10.73
C VAL A 187 -3.37 -15.91 11.58
N ASN A 188 -2.51 -16.89 11.38
CA ASN A 188 -1.26 -17.05 12.11
C ASN A 188 -0.07 -16.42 11.38
N LEU A 189 -0.31 -15.77 10.23
CA LEU A 189 0.74 -15.08 9.50
C LEU A 189 1.23 -13.85 10.28
N PRO A 190 2.51 -13.47 10.10
CA PRO A 190 3.06 -12.30 10.75
C PRO A 190 2.24 -11.05 10.44
N GLU A 191 1.86 -10.34 11.49
CA GLU A 191 1.31 -9.00 11.39
C GLU A 191 2.42 -7.98 11.12
N ASP A 192 2.04 -6.80 10.63
CA ASP A 192 2.93 -5.65 10.55
C ASP A 192 2.32 -4.43 11.26
N ASN A 193 3.19 -3.62 11.85
CA ASN A 193 2.83 -2.34 12.44
C ASN A 193 3.56 -1.24 11.68
N ILE A 194 2.81 -0.50 10.87
CA ILE A 194 3.34 0.64 10.12
C ILE A 194 3.14 1.90 10.94
N THR A 195 4.24 2.59 11.25
CA THR A 195 4.22 3.93 11.84
C THR A 195 4.18 4.96 10.71
N ILE A 196 3.19 5.85 10.73
CA ILE A 196 2.94 6.86 9.70
C ILE A 196 3.03 8.24 10.34
N THR A 197 4.11 8.97 10.08
CA THR A 197 4.32 10.33 10.56
C THR A 197 4.12 11.32 9.42
N VAL A 198 3.09 12.15 9.54
CA VAL A 198 2.76 13.20 8.58
C VAL A 198 3.35 14.52 9.06
N PHE A 199 4.18 15.15 8.23
CA PHE A 199 4.74 16.48 8.48
C PHE A 199 3.96 17.51 7.67
N PHE A 200 3.53 18.58 8.33
CA PHE A 200 2.75 19.66 7.74
C PHE A 200 3.63 20.87 7.44
N THR A 201 3.22 21.68 6.47
CA THR A 201 3.95 22.88 6.02
C THR A 201 4.11 23.94 7.11
N ASN A 202 3.30 23.89 8.17
CA ASN A 202 3.42 24.77 9.34
C ASN A 202 4.42 24.25 10.40
N GLY A 203 5.17 23.18 10.11
CA GLY A 203 6.16 22.58 11.00
C GLY A 203 5.61 21.62 12.05
N ARG A 204 4.29 21.41 12.12
CA ARG A 204 3.69 20.40 13.01
C ARG A 204 3.81 19.01 12.38
N SER A 205 3.77 17.97 13.22
CA SER A 205 3.63 16.59 12.77
C SER A 205 2.56 15.85 13.57
N ILE A 206 1.97 14.83 12.95
CA ILE A 206 1.04 13.90 13.58
C ILE A 206 1.45 12.48 13.20
N THR A 207 1.48 11.58 14.19
CA THR A 207 1.79 10.16 13.98
C THR A 207 0.54 9.31 14.19
N LYS A 208 0.35 8.31 13.33
CA LYS A 208 -0.64 7.24 13.49
C LYS A 208 0.04 5.88 13.30
N HIS A 209 -0.54 4.84 13.89
CA HIS A 209 -0.09 3.47 13.69
C HIS A 209 -1.15 2.70 12.91
N LEU A 210 -0.72 1.94 11.91
CA LEU A 210 -1.54 1.09 11.08
C LEU A 210 -1.08 -0.35 11.28
N GLN A 211 -1.91 -1.15 11.94
CA GLN A 211 -1.71 -2.59 12.06
C GLN A 211 -2.30 -3.28 10.83
N LEU A 212 -1.50 -4.15 10.21
CA LEU A 212 -1.87 -4.99 9.07
C LEU A 212 -1.80 -6.46 9.48
N SER A 213 -2.86 -7.21 9.20
CA SER A 213 -2.96 -8.64 9.51
C SER A 213 -3.84 -9.38 8.50
N PHE A 214 -3.91 -10.71 8.57
CA PHE A 214 -4.71 -11.50 7.65
C PHE A 214 -5.87 -12.19 8.37
N ASN A 215 -7.03 -12.24 7.71
CA ASN A 215 -8.16 -13.02 8.19
C ASN A 215 -8.03 -14.50 7.76
N LYS A 216 -8.98 -15.35 8.17
CA LYS A 216 -8.96 -16.80 7.85
C LYS A 216 -9.10 -17.12 6.37
N GLU A 217 -9.62 -16.19 5.56
CA GLU A 217 -9.70 -16.29 4.11
C GLU A 217 -8.47 -15.74 3.38
N GLY A 218 -7.48 -15.22 4.12
CA GLY A 218 -6.28 -14.60 3.57
C GLY A 218 -6.49 -13.15 3.13
N ASN A 219 -7.61 -12.51 3.43
CA ASN A 219 -7.80 -11.10 3.12
C ASN A 219 -7.04 -10.22 4.12
N LEU A 220 -6.40 -9.16 3.62
CA LEU A 220 -5.70 -8.17 4.42
C LEU A 220 -6.70 -7.32 5.22
N ILE A 221 -6.41 -7.20 6.50
CA ILE A 221 -7.12 -6.37 7.47
C ILE A 221 -6.22 -5.19 7.81
N ALA A 222 -6.83 -4.01 7.88
CA ALA A 222 -6.20 -2.79 8.39
C ALA A 222 -6.92 -2.30 9.64
N LYS A 223 -6.13 -1.89 10.64
CA LYS A 223 -6.63 -1.24 11.86
C LYS A 223 -5.74 -0.07 12.23
N VAL A 224 -6.33 1.12 12.37
CA VAL A 224 -5.61 2.31 12.85
C VAL A 224 -5.68 2.37 14.37
N THR A 225 -4.52 2.41 15.01
CA THR A 225 -4.38 2.62 16.45
C THR A 225 -3.76 3.99 16.72
N THR A 226 -4.36 4.70 17.67
CA THR A 226 -3.75 5.88 18.29
C THR A 226 -3.12 5.42 19.60
N GLU A 227 -1.85 5.75 19.83
CA GLU A 227 -1.29 5.65 21.20
C GLU A 227 -2.17 6.50 22.12
N GLN A 228 -2.67 5.90 23.21
CA GLN A 228 -3.40 6.59 24.28
C GLN A 228 -2.42 7.22 25.27
#